data_AF-A0A9J6DFG1-F1
#
_entry.id   AF-A0A9J6DFG1-F1
#
_cell.length_a   1.000
_cell.length_b   1.000
_cell.length_c   1.000
_cell.angle_alpha   90.00
_cell.angle_beta   90.00
_cell.angle_gamma   90.00
#
_symmetry.space_group_name_H-M   'P 1'
#
loop_
_entity.id
_entity.type
_entity.pdbx_description
1 polymer ?
#
loop_
_entity_poly.entity_id
_entity_poly.type
_entity_poly.pdbx_seq_one_letter_code
_entity_poly.pdbx_strand_id
1 'polypeptide(L)'
;MVKLLQNCKEHDAALACAQASVKRWAKSVEAWLLLLELLIGRGPGAEDALKAFEDALSAISKQESLPVWRRATEFLSSEVPEETIPFLEKALFYPNDVCIWAKEKLLELKCLYHGYNAARKFYKRMLNLKPLSVNFFQRMIDLENSRVQPDADNLRSYFEHAVAEFGGSNVDVWMKYILFELKHPEGKPEQAGVLYHRAVKTLDDDLTNHFISAYSLMDTRKL
;
A
#
# COMPACT_ATOMS: atom_id res chain seq x y z
N MET A 1 11.41 4.37 -30.82
CA MET A 1 11.22 3.27 -31.79
C MET A 1 10.00 2.42 -31.45
N VAL A 2 9.95 1.72 -30.33
CA VAL A 2 8.81 0.86 -29.96
C VAL A 2 7.45 1.59 -29.93
N LYS A 3 7.36 2.77 -29.29
CA LYS A 3 6.13 3.59 -29.28
C LYS A 3 5.68 4.02 -30.70
N LEU A 4 6.63 4.21 -31.62
CA LEU A 4 6.32 4.55 -33.01
C LEU A 4 5.78 3.32 -33.76
N LEU A 5 6.37 2.13 -33.53
CA LEU A 5 5.90 0.87 -34.11
C LEU A 5 4.51 0.45 -33.61
N GLN A 6 4.20 0.70 -32.33
CA GLN A 6 2.84 0.54 -31.78
C GLN A 6 1.84 1.45 -32.48
N ASN A 7 2.19 2.72 -32.72
CA ASN A 7 1.33 3.68 -33.43
C ASN A 7 1.12 3.29 -34.91
N CYS A 8 2.06 2.56 -35.50
CA CYS A 8 1.96 2.02 -36.86
C CYS A 8 1.25 0.64 -36.93
N LYS A 9 0.73 0.11 -35.82
CA LYS A 9 0.13 -1.25 -35.70
C LYS A 9 1.09 -2.39 -36.07
N GLU A 10 2.40 -2.16 -36.05
CA GLU A 10 3.41 -3.19 -36.27
C GLU A 10 3.73 -3.94 -34.97
N HIS A 11 2.75 -4.69 -34.47
CA HIS A 11 2.80 -5.31 -33.15
C HIS A 11 3.96 -6.31 -33.00
N ASP A 12 4.32 -7.06 -34.05
CA ASP A 12 5.45 -8.00 -34.07
C ASP A 12 6.81 -7.33 -34.08
N ALA A 13 6.97 -6.28 -34.89
CA ALA A 13 8.20 -5.48 -34.90
C ALA A 13 8.39 -4.75 -33.55
N ALA A 14 7.31 -4.26 -32.95
CA ALA A 14 7.34 -3.63 -31.64
C ALA A 14 7.79 -4.61 -30.55
N LEU A 15 7.27 -5.85 -30.54
CA LEU A 15 7.67 -6.88 -29.59
C LEU A 15 9.13 -7.30 -29.79
N ALA A 16 9.55 -7.58 -31.02
CA ALA A 16 10.94 -7.94 -31.30
C ALA A 16 11.91 -6.83 -30.88
N CYS A 17 11.54 -5.57 -31.09
CA CYS A 17 12.32 -4.42 -30.64
C CYS A 17 12.38 -4.32 -29.11
N ALA A 18 11.27 -4.57 -28.39
CA ALA A 18 11.25 -4.59 -26.93
C ALA A 18 12.09 -5.76 -26.35
N GLN A 19 12.00 -6.95 -26.95
CA GLN A 19 12.83 -8.10 -26.60
C GLN A 19 14.32 -7.82 -26.82
N ALA A 20 14.69 -7.17 -27.93
CA ALA A 20 16.06 -6.74 -28.16
C ALA A 20 16.51 -5.67 -27.14
N SER A 21 15.59 -4.80 -26.71
CA SER A 21 15.87 -3.75 -25.73
C SER A 21 16.20 -4.34 -24.35
N VAL A 22 15.43 -5.31 -23.85
CA VAL A 22 15.76 -5.96 -22.56
C VAL A 22 17.04 -6.79 -22.64
N LYS A 23 17.40 -7.34 -23.80
CA LYS A 23 18.70 -8.02 -23.98
C LYS A 23 19.87 -7.03 -23.92
N ARG A 24 19.72 -5.85 -24.51
CA ARG A 24 20.76 -4.81 -24.55
C ARG A 24 20.88 -4.05 -23.23
N TRP A 25 19.75 -3.82 -22.56
CA TRP A 25 19.64 -3.04 -21.33
C TRP A 25 18.90 -3.83 -20.26
N ALA A 26 19.43 -4.99 -19.89
CA ALA A 26 18.78 -5.94 -18.98
C ALA A 26 18.44 -5.39 -17.58
N LYS A 27 19.06 -4.28 -17.16
CA LYS A 27 18.78 -3.63 -15.88
C LYS A 27 17.77 -2.47 -15.99
N SER A 28 17.36 -2.05 -17.19
CA SER A 28 16.43 -0.93 -17.37
C SER A 28 15.01 -1.36 -17.05
N VAL A 29 14.42 -0.74 -16.05
CA VAL A 29 13.03 -0.95 -15.64
C VAL A 29 12.08 -0.57 -16.79
N GLU A 30 12.36 0.51 -17.51
CA GLU A 30 11.54 1.00 -18.62
C GLU A 30 11.52 0.01 -19.78
N ALA A 31 12.66 -0.59 -20.11
CA ALA A 31 12.74 -1.61 -21.15
C ALA A 31 11.90 -2.85 -20.79
N TRP A 32 11.95 -3.27 -19.52
CA TRP A 32 11.15 -4.40 -19.02
C TRP A 32 9.65 -4.08 -18.97
N LEU A 33 9.25 -2.92 -18.45
CA LEU A 33 7.84 -2.52 -18.41
C LEU A 33 7.23 -2.48 -19.81
N LEU A 34 7.97 -1.93 -20.78
CA LEU A 34 7.53 -1.88 -22.17
C LEU A 34 7.35 -3.27 -22.79
N LEU A 35 8.27 -4.20 -22.50
CA LEU A 35 8.13 -5.59 -22.93
C LEU A 35 6.91 -6.24 -22.29
N LEU A 36 6.73 -6.06 -20.98
CA LEU A 36 5.59 -6.61 -20.23
C LEU A 36 4.26 -6.07 -20.75
N GLU A 37 4.15 -4.78 -21.03
CA GLU A 37 2.95 -4.16 -21.64
C GLU A 37 2.62 -4.78 -23.00
N LEU A 38 3.63 -4.98 -23.84
CA LEU A 38 3.45 -5.60 -25.16
C LEU A 38 3.07 -7.08 -25.06
N LEU A 39 3.67 -7.82 -24.12
CA LEU A 39 3.32 -9.22 -23.88
C LEU A 39 1.87 -9.31 -23.41
N ILE A 40 1.48 -8.56 -22.38
CA ILE A 40 0.13 -8.54 -21.83
C ILE A 40 -0.91 -8.13 -22.88
N GLY A 41 -0.60 -7.14 -23.72
CA GLY A 41 -1.50 -6.69 -24.79
C GLY A 41 -1.80 -7.75 -25.86
N ARG A 42 -1.02 -8.84 -25.93
CA ARG A 42 -1.28 -9.99 -26.82
C ARG A 42 -2.21 -11.04 -26.21
N GLY A 43 -2.54 -10.91 -24.92
CA GLY A 43 -3.25 -11.95 -24.17
C GLY A 43 -2.39 -13.21 -23.97
N PRO A 44 -1.23 -13.09 -23.32
CA PRO A 44 -0.43 -14.26 -22.99
C PRO A 44 -1.20 -15.11 -21.96
N GLY A 45 -0.90 -16.40 -21.90
CA GLY A 45 -1.37 -17.20 -20.77
C GLY A 45 -0.84 -16.63 -19.45
N ALA A 46 -1.58 -16.83 -18.36
CA ALA A 46 -1.19 -16.30 -17.05
C ALA A 46 0.20 -16.80 -16.59
N GLU A 47 0.55 -18.05 -16.93
CA GLU A 47 1.87 -18.64 -16.65
C GLU A 47 3.00 -17.90 -17.37
N ASP A 48 2.83 -17.59 -18.66
CA ASP A 48 3.82 -16.85 -19.45
C ASP A 48 4.01 -15.43 -18.92
N ALA A 49 2.91 -14.78 -18.52
CA ALA A 49 2.96 -13.45 -17.91
C ALA A 49 3.68 -13.47 -16.55
N LEU A 50 3.34 -14.43 -15.69
CA LEU A 50 3.99 -14.61 -14.39
C LEU A 50 5.49 -14.79 -14.55
N LYS A 51 5.90 -15.68 -15.46
CA LYS A 51 7.31 -15.91 -15.78
C LYS A 51 7.99 -14.64 -16.29
N ALA A 52 7.35 -13.88 -17.17
CA ALA A 52 7.92 -12.63 -17.67
C ALA A 52 8.13 -11.59 -16.54
N PHE A 53 7.22 -11.52 -15.57
CA PHE A 53 7.40 -10.68 -14.38
C PHE A 53 8.55 -11.16 -13.49
N GLU A 54 8.67 -12.47 -13.29
CA GLU A 54 9.78 -13.05 -12.51
C GLU A 54 11.13 -12.80 -13.19
N ASP A 55 11.21 -12.99 -14.50
CA ASP A 55 12.40 -12.69 -15.31
C ASP A 55 12.79 -11.21 -15.16
N ALA A 56 11.83 -10.30 -15.27
CA ALA A 56 12.05 -8.86 -15.08
C ALA A 56 12.60 -8.55 -13.68
N LEU A 57 11.95 -9.06 -12.63
CA LEU A 57 12.34 -8.84 -11.23
C LEU A 57 13.71 -9.46 -10.90
N SER A 58 14.11 -10.53 -11.59
CA SER A 58 15.43 -11.13 -11.43
C SER A 58 16.56 -10.31 -12.09
N ALA A 59 16.23 -9.54 -13.13
CA ALA A 59 17.20 -8.81 -13.94
C ALA A 59 17.44 -7.37 -13.46
N ILE A 60 16.40 -6.70 -12.96
CA ILE A 60 16.46 -5.29 -12.53
C ILE A 60 16.97 -5.13 -11.09
N SER A 61 17.36 -3.90 -10.77
CA SER A 61 17.68 -3.52 -9.40
C SER A 61 16.45 -3.66 -8.49
N LYS A 62 16.61 -4.28 -7.31
CA LYS A 62 15.52 -4.40 -6.33
C LYS A 62 15.01 -3.03 -5.88
N GLN A 63 15.89 -2.03 -5.79
CA GLN A 63 15.57 -0.66 -5.42
C GLN A 63 14.63 0.01 -6.43
N GLU A 64 14.70 -0.38 -7.70
CA GLU A 64 13.92 0.23 -8.79
C GLU A 64 12.75 -0.66 -9.23
N SER A 65 12.55 -1.80 -8.56
CA SER A 65 11.58 -2.84 -8.95
C SER A 65 10.11 -2.51 -8.69
N LEU A 66 9.81 -1.47 -7.91
CA LEU A 66 8.44 -1.15 -7.48
C LEU A 66 7.44 -0.98 -8.65
N PRO A 67 7.78 -0.33 -9.79
CA PRO A 67 6.89 -0.25 -10.95
C PRO A 67 6.51 -1.63 -11.51
N VAL A 68 7.45 -2.59 -11.53
CA VAL A 68 7.18 -3.96 -12.01
C VAL A 68 6.23 -4.69 -11.06
N TRP A 69 6.43 -4.56 -9.75
CA TRP A 69 5.52 -5.12 -8.75
C TRP A 69 4.09 -4.59 -8.87
N ARG A 70 3.93 -3.27 -9.07
CA ARG A 70 2.61 -2.64 -9.28
C ARG A 70 1.95 -3.20 -10.53
N ARG A 71 2.67 -3.24 -11.65
CA ARG A 71 2.15 -3.75 -12.91
C ARG A 71 1.77 -5.22 -12.83
N ALA A 72 2.58 -6.05 -12.18
CA ALA A 72 2.32 -7.46 -11.95
C ALA A 72 1.06 -7.66 -11.10
N THR A 73 0.93 -6.91 -10.00
CA THR A 73 -0.24 -7.01 -9.12
C THR A 73 -1.52 -6.66 -9.86
N GLU A 74 -1.50 -5.59 -10.65
CA GLU A 74 -2.66 -5.16 -11.44
C GLU A 74 -3.07 -6.24 -12.46
N PHE A 75 -2.11 -6.83 -13.18
CA PHE A 75 -2.39 -7.93 -14.12
C PHE A 75 -2.92 -9.18 -13.40
N LEU A 76 -2.20 -9.66 -12.38
CA LEU A 76 -2.55 -10.91 -11.70
C LEU A 76 -3.89 -10.80 -10.97
N SER A 77 -4.20 -9.64 -10.37
CA SER A 77 -5.49 -9.44 -9.68
C SER A 77 -6.69 -9.53 -10.61
N SER A 78 -6.49 -9.28 -11.91
CA SER A 78 -7.53 -9.36 -12.94
C SER A 78 -7.60 -10.75 -13.60
N GLU A 79 -6.44 -11.33 -13.93
CA GLU A 79 -6.38 -12.54 -14.75
C GLU A 79 -6.28 -13.84 -13.93
N VAL A 80 -5.56 -13.83 -12.81
CA VAL A 80 -5.33 -14.99 -11.92
C VAL A 80 -5.30 -14.56 -10.44
N PRO A 81 -6.46 -14.20 -9.87
CA PRO A 81 -6.56 -13.69 -8.50
C PRO A 81 -5.92 -14.59 -7.44
N GLU A 82 -5.97 -15.92 -7.65
CA GLU A 82 -5.40 -16.93 -6.76
C GLU A 82 -3.87 -16.85 -6.63
N GLU A 83 -3.16 -16.44 -7.68
CA GLU A 83 -1.70 -16.31 -7.69
C GLU A 83 -1.21 -14.94 -7.19
N THR A 84 -2.11 -13.95 -7.13
CA THR A 84 -1.76 -12.57 -6.79
C THR A 84 -1.11 -12.47 -5.40
N ILE A 85 -1.74 -13.07 -4.38
CA ILE A 85 -1.25 -12.98 -2.99
C ILE A 85 0.09 -13.72 -2.83
N PRO A 86 0.23 -15.00 -3.23
CA PRO A 86 1.51 -15.71 -3.14
C PRO A 86 2.64 -14.99 -3.86
N PHE A 87 2.37 -14.42 -5.05
CA PHE A 87 3.35 -13.64 -5.79
C PHE A 87 3.76 -12.38 -5.03
N LEU A 88 2.79 -11.59 -4.57
CA LEU A 88 3.06 -10.32 -3.90
C LEU A 88 3.71 -10.48 -2.52
N GLU A 89 3.52 -11.61 -1.81
CA GLU A 89 4.23 -11.88 -0.56
C GLU A 89 5.76 -11.92 -0.74
N LYS A 90 6.27 -12.23 -1.94
CA LYS A 90 7.71 -12.17 -2.27
C LYS A 90 8.26 -10.73 -2.14
N ALA A 91 7.43 -9.71 -2.39
CA ALA A 91 7.81 -8.29 -2.30
C ALA A 91 8.07 -7.82 -0.85
N LEU A 92 7.64 -8.60 0.16
CA LEU A 92 7.96 -8.31 1.57
C LEU A 92 9.46 -8.41 1.88
N PHE A 93 10.23 -9.13 1.05
CA PHE A 93 11.67 -9.32 1.19
C PHE A 93 12.51 -8.35 0.35
N TYR A 94 11.86 -7.32 -0.23
CA TYR A 94 12.50 -6.29 -1.03
C TYR A 94 12.81 -5.04 -0.19
N PRO A 95 13.56 -4.05 -0.74
CA PRO A 95 13.85 -2.79 -0.05
C PRO A 95 12.60 -2.08 0.49
N ASN A 96 12.80 -1.19 1.46
CA ASN A 96 11.73 -0.59 2.26
C ASN A 96 10.53 -0.08 1.44
N ASP A 97 10.77 0.67 0.36
CA ASP A 97 9.69 1.24 -0.46
C ASP A 97 8.78 0.18 -1.07
N VAL A 98 9.38 -0.93 -1.53
CA VAL A 98 8.65 -2.08 -2.08
C VAL A 98 7.92 -2.82 -0.97
N CYS A 99 8.61 -3.07 0.16
CA CYS A 99 8.04 -3.78 1.30
C CYS A 99 6.83 -3.05 1.90
N ILE A 100 6.93 -1.73 2.08
CA ILE A 100 5.85 -0.86 2.60
C ILE A 100 4.64 -0.94 1.67
N TRP A 101 4.85 -0.67 0.38
CA TRP A 101 3.79 -0.75 -0.61
C TRP A 101 3.14 -2.14 -0.66
N ALA A 102 3.94 -3.21 -0.58
CA ALA A 102 3.44 -4.58 -0.58
C ALA A 102 2.59 -4.89 0.66
N LYS A 103 2.97 -4.41 1.85
CA LYS A 103 2.15 -4.58 3.07
C LYS A 103 0.80 -3.91 2.95
N GLU A 104 0.76 -2.68 2.45
CA GLU A 104 -0.49 -1.95 2.22
C GLU A 104 -1.37 -2.71 1.22
N LYS A 105 -0.79 -3.15 0.10
CA LYS A 105 -1.55 -3.81 -0.95
C LYS A 105 -2.02 -5.22 -0.57
N LEU A 106 -1.19 -5.99 0.14
CA LEU A 106 -1.56 -7.31 0.66
C LEU A 106 -2.67 -7.23 1.70
N LEU A 107 -2.73 -6.15 2.48
CA LEU A 107 -3.81 -5.94 3.45
C LEU A 107 -5.16 -5.81 2.73
N GLU A 108 -5.22 -4.99 1.67
CA GLU A 108 -6.40 -4.83 0.82
C GLU A 108 -6.79 -6.16 0.15
N LEU A 109 -5.84 -6.82 -0.51
CA LEU A 109 -6.10 -8.04 -1.28
C LEU A 109 -6.54 -9.20 -0.38
N LYS A 110 -5.94 -9.36 0.80
CA LYS A 110 -6.39 -10.37 1.76
C LYS A 110 -7.80 -10.09 2.26
N CYS A 111 -8.18 -8.83 2.43
CA CYS A 111 -9.57 -8.48 2.75
C CYS A 111 -10.50 -8.82 1.59
N LEU A 112 -10.11 -8.45 0.36
CA LEU A 112 -10.91 -8.64 -0.85
C LEU A 112 -11.16 -10.13 -1.15
N TYR A 113 -10.12 -10.97 -1.10
CA TYR A 113 -10.21 -12.37 -1.50
C TYR A 113 -10.53 -13.34 -0.36
N HIS A 114 -10.24 -12.97 0.89
CA HIS A 114 -10.38 -13.87 2.04
C HIS A 114 -11.11 -13.25 3.23
N GLY A 115 -11.66 -12.05 3.06
CA GLY A 115 -12.45 -11.35 4.07
C GLY A 115 -11.63 -10.64 5.16
N TYR A 116 -12.34 -9.84 5.95
CA TYR A 116 -11.78 -8.98 6.99
C TYR A 116 -10.90 -9.74 8.00
N ASN A 117 -11.28 -10.94 8.41
CA ASN A 117 -10.51 -11.72 9.38
C ASN A 117 -9.11 -12.11 8.86
N ALA A 118 -8.98 -12.39 7.55
CA ALA A 118 -7.69 -12.67 6.94
C ALA A 118 -6.80 -11.42 6.91
N ALA A 119 -7.39 -10.25 6.57
CA ALA A 119 -6.70 -8.97 6.64
C ALA A 119 -6.23 -8.65 8.06
N ARG A 120 -7.09 -8.82 9.08
CA ARG A 120 -6.75 -8.60 10.49
C ARG A 120 -5.62 -9.52 10.97
N LYS A 121 -5.63 -10.80 10.56
CA LYS A 121 -4.54 -11.75 10.87
C LYS A 121 -3.22 -11.29 10.25
N PHE A 122 -3.26 -10.85 8.99
CA PHE A 122 -2.09 -10.32 8.31
C PHE A 122 -1.58 -9.03 8.95
N TYR A 123 -2.48 -8.09 9.28
CA TYR A 123 -2.17 -6.86 9.98
C TYR A 123 -1.38 -7.12 11.27
N LYS A 124 -1.90 -7.99 12.14
CA LYS A 124 -1.23 -8.37 13.40
C LYS A 124 0.16 -8.98 13.16
N ARG A 125 0.33 -9.79 12.12
CA ARG A 125 1.64 -10.35 11.74
C ARG A 125 2.62 -9.25 11.33
N MET A 126 2.16 -8.28 10.54
CA MET A 126 3.00 -7.20 10.01
C MET A 126 3.41 -6.17 11.05
N LEU A 127 2.63 -5.94 12.13
CA LEU A 127 3.00 -5.01 13.20
C LEU A 127 4.42 -5.26 13.76
N ASN A 128 4.83 -6.53 13.80
CA ASN A 128 6.12 -6.96 14.32
C ASN A 128 7.25 -6.92 13.28
N LEU A 129 6.94 -6.63 12.01
CA LEU A 129 7.89 -6.63 10.92
C LEU A 129 8.01 -5.22 10.37
N LYS A 130 9.08 -4.52 10.73
CA LYS A 130 9.40 -3.19 10.18
C LYS A 130 9.95 -3.32 8.74
N PRO A 131 9.84 -2.26 7.91
CA PRO A 131 9.21 -0.95 8.18
C PRO A 131 7.68 -0.99 8.07
N LEU A 132 7.01 -0.07 8.77
CA LEU A 132 5.57 0.22 8.63
C LEU A 132 5.38 1.61 8.01
N SER A 133 4.15 1.93 7.62
CA SER A 133 3.76 3.27 7.15
C SER A 133 2.47 3.72 7.83
N VAL A 134 2.24 5.03 7.89
CA VAL A 134 0.96 5.58 8.35
C VAL A 134 -0.20 5.07 7.50
N ASN A 135 0.00 4.93 6.18
CA ASN A 135 -1.02 4.42 5.28
C ASN A 135 -1.38 2.96 5.57
N PHE A 136 -0.44 2.13 6.03
CA PHE A 136 -0.74 0.76 6.47
C PHE A 136 -1.76 0.73 7.62
N PHE A 137 -1.61 1.61 8.60
CA PHE A 137 -2.58 1.76 9.70
C PHE A 137 -3.90 2.34 9.21
N GLN A 138 -3.86 3.39 8.39
CA GLN A 138 -5.05 4.00 7.80
C GLN A 138 -5.88 2.98 7.03
N ARG A 139 -5.25 2.13 6.23
CA ARG A 139 -5.95 1.07 5.48
C ARG A 139 -6.66 0.09 6.39
N MET A 140 -6.06 -0.31 7.51
CA MET A 140 -6.74 -1.19 8.48
C MET A 140 -7.95 -0.51 9.12
N ILE A 141 -7.84 0.79 9.43
CA ILE A 141 -8.94 1.61 9.98
C ILE A 141 -10.07 1.73 8.95
N ASP A 142 -9.75 2.01 7.68
CA ASP A 142 -10.72 2.10 6.60
C ASP A 142 -11.45 0.77 6.37
N LEU A 143 -10.72 -0.36 6.44
CA LEU A 143 -11.31 -1.69 6.34
C LEU A 143 -12.30 -1.97 7.49
N GLU A 144 -11.97 -1.59 8.73
CA GLU A 144 -12.88 -1.71 9.86
C GLU A 144 -14.12 -0.83 9.70
N ASN A 145 -13.94 0.43 9.31
CA ASN A 145 -15.05 1.36 9.05
C ASN A 145 -15.95 0.93 7.88
N SER A 146 -15.42 0.17 6.93
CA SER A 146 -16.19 -0.36 5.79
C SER A 146 -17.10 -1.54 6.16
N ARG A 147 -16.96 -2.11 7.37
CA ARG A 147 -17.80 -3.21 7.82
C ARG A 147 -19.22 -2.71 8.08
N VAL A 148 -20.19 -3.62 7.96
CA VAL A 148 -21.61 -3.34 8.28
C VAL A 148 -21.77 -2.83 9.72
N GLN A 149 -20.96 -3.35 10.64
CA GLN A 149 -20.87 -2.90 12.01
C GLN A 149 -19.37 -2.75 12.36
N PRO A 150 -18.83 -1.53 12.25
CA PRO A 150 -17.48 -1.22 12.71
C PRO A 150 -17.37 -1.43 14.21
N ASP A 151 -16.28 -2.06 14.65
CA ASP A 151 -15.99 -2.33 16.05
C ASP A 151 -15.08 -1.22 16.60
N ALA A 152 -15.64 -0.41 17.51
CA ALA A 152 -14.95 0.72 18.10
C ALA A 152 -13.70 0.33 18.90
N ASP A 153 -13.67 -0.86 19.52
CA ASP A 153 -12.50 -1.33 20.26
C ASP A 153 -11.37 -1.77 19.32
N ASN A 154 -11.71 -2.36 18.18
CA ASN A 154 -10.72 -2.60 17.13
C ASN A 154 -10.17 -1.27 16.57
N LEU A 155 -11.03 -0.29 16.28
CA LEU A 155 -10.60 1.04 15.82
C LEU A 155 -9.64 1.70 16.80
N ARG A 156 -9.96 1.70 18.10
CA ARG A 156 -9.06 2.18 19.17
C ARG A 156 -7.72 1.47 19.13
N SER A 157 -7.73 0.13 19.04
CA SER A 157 -6.48 -0.64 18.96
C SER A 157 -5.63 -0.24 17.75
N TYR A 158 -6.25 0.00 16.58
CA TYR A 158 -5.51 0.41 15.39
C TYR A 158 -4.93 1.82 15.50
N PHE A 159 -5.67 2.76 16.10
CA PHE A 159 -5.15 4.08 16.42
C PHE A 159 -4.02 4.02 17.45
N GLU A 160 -4.16 3.23 18.51
CA GLU A 160 -3.11 3.03 19.52
C GLU A 160 -1.82 2.49 18.91
N HIS A 161 -1.90 1.51 18.00
CA HIS A 161 -0.71 1.06 17.28
C HIS A 161 -0.11 2.15 16.38
N ALA A 162 -0.94 2.97 15.73
CA ALA A 162 -0.48 4.05 14.86
C ALA A 162 0.24 5.16 15.64
N VAL A 163 -0.30 5.58 16.80
CA VAL A 163 0.35 6.60 17.65
C VAL A 163 1.56 6.04 18.38
N ALA A 164 1.60 4.75 18.69
CA ALA A 164 2.79 4.10 19.22
C ALA A 164 3.95 4.12 18.20
N GLU A 165 3.65 3.97 16.92
CA GLU A 165 4.66 3.96 15.85
C GLU A 165 5.05 5.36 15.36
N PHE A 166 4.05 6.23 15.17
CA PHE A 166 4.21 7.51 14.46
C PHE A 166 3.77 8.72 15.29
N GLY A 167 3.38 8.54 16.55
CA GLY A 167 2.86 9.63 17.38
C GLY A 167 3.87 10.72 17.73
N GLY A 168 5.18 10.45 17.57
CA GLY A 168 6.22 11.47 17.72
C GLY A 168 6.36 12.38 16.50
N SER A 169 6.18 11.82 15.30
CA SER A 169 6.51 12.48 14.04
C SER A 169 5.31 12.79 13.14
N ASN A 170 4.09 12.48 13.58
CA ASN A 170 2.89 12.66 12.79
C ASN A 170 1.73 13.23 13.63
N VAL A 171 1.31 14.45 13.28
CA VAL A 171 0.20 15.15 13.93
C VAL A 171 -1.15 14.53 13.55
N ASP A 172 -1.29 14.08 12.30
CA ASP A 172 -2.56 13.60 11.75
C ASP A 172 -3.05 12.32 12.43
N VAL A 173 -2.15 11.42 12.87
CA VAL A 173 -2.56 10.20 13.59
C VAL A 173 -3.29 10.54 14.89
N TRP A 174 -2.84 11.57 15.62
CA TRP A 174 -3.50 12.05 16.83
C TRP A 174 -4.82 12.74 16.51
N MET A 175 -4.83 13.63 15.51
CA MET A 175 -6.03 14.35 15.10
C MET A 175 -7.16 13.40 14.68
N LYS A 176 -6.84 12.38 13.88
CA LYS A 176 -7.80 11.35 13.46
C LYS A 176 -8.28 10.51 14.64
N TYR A 177 -7.41 10.19 15.60
CA TYR A 177 -7.82 9.42 16.77
C TYR A 177 -8.78 10.22 17.67
N ILE A 178 -8.49 11.49 17.91
CA ILE A 178 -9.39 12.37 18.68
C ILE A 178 -10.73 12.55 17.94
N LEU A 179 -10.70 12.78 16.63
CA LEU A 179 -11.91 12.87 15.82
C LEU A 179 -12.76 11.59 15.89
N PHE A 180 -12.13 10.42 15.90
CA PHE A 180 -12.82 9.15 16.11
C PHE A 180 -13.55 9.12 17.46
N GLU A 181 -12.88 9.44 18.57
CA GLU A 181 -13.53 9.41 19.89
C GLU A 181 -14.66 10.45 20.04
N LEU A 182 -14.56 11.57 19.32
CA LEU A 182 -15.58 12.63 19.34
C LEU A 182 -16.80 12.34 18.46
N LYS A 183 -16.60 11.68 17.30
CA LYS A 183 -17.63 11.59 16.25
C LYS A 183 -18.20 10.19 16.05
N HIS A 184 -17.47 9.12 16.40
CA HIS A 184 -17.97 7.77 16.23
C HIS A 184 -19.16 7.51 17.18
N PRO A 185 -20.23 6.80 16.77
CA PRO A 185 -21.40 6.54 17.63
C PRO A 185 -21.05 5.85 18.96
N GLU A 186 -20.05 4.98 18.92
CA GLU A 186 -19.48 4.29 20.09
C GLU A 186 -18.15 4.92 20.56
N GLY A 187 -17.86 6.14 20.14
CA GLY A 187 -16.74 6.95 20.61
C GLY A 187 -16.92 7.34 22.08
N LYS A 188 -15.81 7.74 22.72
CA LYS A 188 -15.76 8.22 24.10
C LYS A 188 -15.25 9.65 24.12
N PRO A 189 -16.11 10.66 23.93
CA PRO A 189 -15.69 12.07 23.85
C PRO A 189 -14.86 12.53 25.06
N GLU A 190 -15.07 11.94 26.24
CA GLU A 190 -14.29 12.19 27.44
C GLU A 190 -12.80 11.83 27.31
N GLN A 191 -12.43 10.95 26.37
CA GLN A 191 -11.04 10.60 26.07
C GLN A 191 -10.32 11.66 25.24
N ALA A 192 -11.03 12.58 24.59
CA ALA A 192 -10.42 13.58 23.71
C ALA A 192 -9.38 14.44 24.45
N GLY A 193 -9.68 14.87 25.67
CA GLY A 193 -8.73 15.63 26.51
C GLY A 193 -7.51 14.80 26.90
N VAL A 194 -7.69 13.51 27.21
CA VAL A 194 -6.59 12.60 27.53
C VAL A 194 -5.67 12.42 26.32
N LEU A 195 -6.24 12.19 25.14
CA LEU A 195 -5.51 12.05 23.89
C LEU A 195 -4.78 13.34 23.50
N TYR A 196 -5.40 14.51 23.68
CA TYR A 196 -4.75 15.81 23.49
C TYR A 196 -3.50 15.93 24.36
N HIS A 197 -3.60 15.64 25.65
CA HIS A 197 -2.44 15.70 26.56
C HIS A 197 -1.36 14.67 26.21
N ARG A 198 -1.73 13.48 25.73
CA ARG A 198 -0.77 12.49 25.24
C ARG A 198 -0.04 12.97 23.99
N ALA A 199 -0.76 13.55 23.02
CA ALA A 199 -0.17 14.08 21.80
C ALA A 199 0.86 15.17 22.09
N VAL A 200 0.51 16.17 22.92
CA VAL A 200 1.41 17.28 23.33
C VAL A 200 2.68 16.76 24.01
N LYS A 201 2.63 15.62 24.72
CA LYS A 201 3.80 15.03 25.37
C LYS A 201 4.64 14.13 24.46
N THR A 202 4.07 13.63 23.37
CA THR A 202 4.70 12.60 22.52
C THR A 202 5.29 13.22 21.26
N LEU A 203 4.62 14.22 20.69
CA LEU A 203 5.06 14.89 19.48
C LEU A 203 6.38 15.63 19.69
N ASP A 204 7.22 15.63 18.65
CA ASP A 204 8.42 16.45 18.61
C ASP A 204 8.07 17.94 18.78
N ASP A 205 8.97 18.74 19.36
CA ASP A 205 8.71 20.13 19.77
C ASP A 205 8.14 20.99 18.62
N ASP A 206 8.69 20.83 17.41
CA ASP A 206 8.26 21.56 16.22
C ASP A 206 6.83 21.21 15.78
N LEU A 207 6.40 19.97 16.05
CA LEU A 207 5.07 19.47 15.69
C LEU A 207 4.01 19.76 16.76
N THR A 208 4.43 19.95 18.01
CA THR A 208 3.51 20.21 19.12
C THR A 208 2.73 21.51 18.92
N ASN A 209 3.39 22.59 18.50
CA ASN A 209 2.72 23.87 18.23
C ASN A 209 1.72 23.77 17.06
N HIS A 210 2.10 23.01 16.02
CA HIS A 210 1.21 22.72 14.90
C HIS A 210 -0.02 21.93 15.35
N PHE A 211 0.16 20.90 16.18
CA PHE A 211 -0.93 20.12 16.74
C PHE A 211 -1.89 20.98 17.59
N ILE A 212 -1.38 21.83 18.49
CA ILE A 212 -2.22 22.71 19.33
C ILE A 212 -3.07 23.65 18.46
N SER A 213 -2.47 24.21 17.42
CA SER A 213 -3.16 25.08 16.46
C SER A 213 -4.24 24.31 15.70
N ALA A 214 -3.90 23.13 15.16
CA ALA A 214 -4.82 22.29 14.41
C ALA A 214 -6.00 21.80 15.28
N TYR A 215 -5.73 21.43 16.54
CA TYR A 215 -6.75 21.02 17.50
C TYR A 215 -7.71 22.15 17.86
N SER A 216 -7.21 23.39 18.02
CA SER A 216 -8.04 24.56 18.32
C SER A 216 -8.99 24.93 17.16
N LEU A 217 -8.57 24.64 15.93
CA LEU A 217 -9.36 24.83 14.70
C LEU A 217 -10.24 23.62 14.36
N MET A 218 -10.17 22.54 15.14
CA MET A 218 -10.89 21.32 14.87
C MET A 218 -12.39 21.57 14.96
N ASP A 219 -13.04 21.70 13.81
CA ASP A 219 -14.50 21.83 13.75
C ASP A 219 -15.13 20.46 14.04
N THR A 220 -15.70 20.35 15.24
CA THR A 220 -16.46 19.17 15.65
C THR A 220 -17.75 18.99 14.82
N ARG A 221 -18.11 19.95 13.96
CA ARG A 221 -19.36 19.98 13.18
C ARG A 221 -19.22 19.68 11.68
N LYS A 222 -18.01 19.62 11.09
CA LYS A 222 -17.82 19.33 9.66
C LYS A 222 -17.24 17.94 9.38
N LEU A 223 -17.85 17.26 8.41
CA LEU A 223 -17.49 15.95 7.85
C LEU A 223 -16.26 16.07 6.94
#